data_AF-F3GP79-F1
#
_entry.id   AF-F3GP79-F1
#
_cell.length_a   1.000
_cell.length_b   1.000
_cell.length_c   1.000
_cell.angle_alpha   90.00
_cell.angle_beta   90.00
_cell.angle_gamma   90.00
#
_symmetry.space_group_name_H-M   'P 1'
#
loop_
_entity.id
_entity.type
_entity.pdbx_description
1 polymer ?
#
loop_
_entity_poly.entity_id
_entity_poly.type
_entity_poly.pdbx_seq_one_letter_code
_entity_poly.pdbx_strand_id
1 'polypeptide(L)' 'IADTAGRLHTKDNLMEELKKVRRVIGKLDADAPHEVLLVLDAGTGQNAINQAKQFNQTVTLTGLALTKLDGT' A
#
# COMPACT_ATOMS: atom_id res chain seq x y z
N ILE A 1 8.23 7.67 9.05
CA ILE A 1 7.05 7.30 8.24
C ILE A 1 7.27 7.86 6.85
N ALA A 2 7.20 7.03 5.81
CA ALA A 2 7.36 7.45 4.42
C ALA A 2 6.00 7.44 3.73
N ASP A 3 5.66 8.54 3.04
CA ASP A 3 4.44 8.62 2.23
C ASP A 3 4.76 8.22 0.78
N THR A 4 3.79 7.58 0.12
CA THR A 4 3.95 7.04 -1.23
C THR A 4 2.75 7.39 -2.09
N ALA A 5 2.94 7.48 -3.41
CA ALA A 5 1.83 7.69 -4.31
C ALA A 5 0.74 6.59 -4.17
N GLY A 6 -0.53 6.96 -4.39
CA GLY A 6 -1.68 6.06 -4.20
C GLY A 6 -2.67 6.02 -5.36
N ARG A 7 -2.34 6.62 -6.52
CA ARG A 7 -3.30 6.79 -7.62
C ARG A 7 -3.43 5.53 -8.47
N LEU A 8 -4.61 4.92 -8.44
CA LEU A 8 -4.95 3.67 -9.10
C LEU A 8 -5.02 3.73 -10.63
N HIS A 9 -5.04 4.92 -11.24
CA HIS A 9 -5.17 5.06 -12.70
C HIS A 9 -3.86 4.71 -13.42
N THR A 10 -2.75 4.62 -12.69
CA THR A 10 -1.41 4.29 -13.18
C THR A 10 -0.83 3.12 -12.38
N LYS A 11 -1.59 2.02 -12.23
CA LYS A 11 -1.24 0.92 -11.32
C LYS A 11 0.15 0.35 -11.57
N ASP A 12 0.50 0.07 -12.82
CA ASP A 12 1.77 -0.63 -13.11
C ASP A 12 2.99 0.22 -12.75
N ASN A 13 2.97 1.50 -13.14
CA ASN A 13 4.04 2.45 -12.80
C ASN A 13 4.16 2.64 -11.28
N LEU A 14 3.01 2.75 -10.59
CA LEU A 14 2.98 2.87 -9.14
C LEU A 14 3.55 1.61 -8.46
N MET A 15 3.15 0.42 -8.90
CA MET A 15 3.63 -0.82 -8.30
C MET A 15 5.14 -0.99 -8.49
N GLU A 16 5.69 -0.63 -9.65
CA GLU A 16 7.14 -0.65 -9.88
C GLU A 16 7.89 0.37 -9.01
N GLU A 17 7.31 1.55 -8.79
CA GLU A 17 7.86 2.54 -7.87
C GLU A 17 7.92 2.01 -6.44
N LEU A 18 6.83 1.40 -5.95
CA LEU A 18 6.77 0.84 -4.60
C LEU A 18 7.76 -0.32 -4.40
N LYS A 19 7.92 -1.20 -5.40
CA LYS A 19 8.97 -2.24 -5.39
C LYS A 19 10.37 -1.62 -5.31
N LYS A 20 10.62 -0.56 -6.07
CA LYS A 20 11.90 0.16 -6.03
C LYS A 20 12.16 0.76 -4.65
N VAL A 21 11.16 1.41 -4.04
CA VAL A 21 11.27 1.98 -2.68
C VAL A 21 11.64 0.89 -1.68
N ARG A 22 10.88 -0.23 -1.64
CA ARG A 22 11.18 -1.38 -0.77
C ARG A 22 12.62 -1.90 -0.95
N ARG A 23 13.07 -2.05 -2.20
CA ARG A 23 14.42 -2.51 -2.50
C ARG A 23 15.49 -1.53 -2.02
N VAL A 24 15.26 -0.22 -2.12
CA VAL A 24 16.24 0.79 -1.74
C VAL A 24 16.39 0.88 -0.23
N ILE A 25 15.29 0.87 0.52
CA ILE A 25 15.35 0.89 1.99
C ILE A 25 15.98 -0.39 2.54
N GLY A 26 15.69 -1.54 1.91
CA GLY A 26 16.30 -2.83 2.24
C GLY A 26 17.84 -2.89 2.12
N LYS A 27 18.46 -1.93 1.41
CA LYS A 27 19.93 -1.83 1.33
C LYS A 27 20.56 -1.19 2.56
N LEU A 28 19.81 -0.35 3.27
CA LEU A 28 20.27 0.34 4.47
C LEU A 28 19.97 -0.49 5.72
N ASP A 29 18.87 -1.23 5.69
CA ASP A 29 18.40 -2.07 6.77
C ASP A 29 17.67 -3.28 6.18
N ALA A 30 18.14 -4.49 6.46
CA ALA A 30 17.59 -5.72 5.89
C ALA A 30 16.17 -6.03 6.41
N ASP A 31 15.81 -5.52 7.58
CA ASP A 31 14.49 -5.70 8.18
C ASP A 31 13.50 -4.61 7.76
N ALA A 32 13.97 -3.58 7.04
CA ALA A 32 13.12 -2.52 6.50
C ALA A 32 12.41 -2.93 5.19
N PRO A 33 11.14 -2.51 4.98
CA PRO A 33 10.30 -1.76 5.91
C PRO A 33 9.70 -2.67 7.01
N HIS A 34 9.80 -2.24 8.27
CA HIS A 34 9.22 -2.93 9.43
C HIS A 34 7.69 -2.98 9.39
N GLU A 35 7.07 -1.96 8.78
CA GLU A 35 5.62 -1.87 8.62
C GLU A 35 5.26 -1.28 7.26
N VAL A 36 4.29 -1.89 6.60
CA VAL A 36 3.67 -1.44 5.35
C VAL A 36 2.16 -1.38 5.57
N LEU A 37 1.67 -0.18 5.84
CA LEU A 37 0.27 0.11 6.13
C LEU A 37 -0.44 0.59 4.85
N LEU A 38 -1.47 -0.13 4.41
CA LEU A 38 -2.35 0.34 3.34
C LEU A 38 -3.59 1.01 3.93
N VAL A 39 -3.80 2.27 3.55
CA VAL A 39 -4.97 3.06 3.96
C VAL A 39 -6.07 2.88 2.91
N LEU A 40 -7.26 2.49 3.36
CA LEU A 40 -8.44 2.23 2.52
C LEU A 40 -9.65 3.01 3.03
N ASP A 41 -10.54 3.35 2.11
CA ASP A 41 -11.83 3.98 2.39
C ASP A 41 -12.90 2.89 2.57
N ALA A 42 -13.54 2.86 3.74
CA ALA A 42 -14.57 1.87 4.09
C ALA A 42 -15.80 1.92 3.17
N GLY A 43 -16.13 3.09 2.61
CA GLY A 43 -17.26 3.28 1.70
C GLY A 43 -17.07 2.64 0.33
N THR A 44 -15.86 2.20 -0.01
CA THR A 44 -15.55 1.66 -1.35
C THR A 44 -15.80 0.15 -1.50
N GLY A 45 -16.16 -0.55 -0.40
CA GLY A 45 -16.58 -1.95 -0.40
C GLY A 45 -15.63 -2.89 -1.16
N GLN A 46 -16.11 -3.54 -2.22
CA GLN A 46 -15.34 -4.51 -2.99
C GLN A 46 -14.12 -3.93 -3.71
N ASN A 47 -14.11 -2.62 -3.99
CA ASN A 47 -12.97 -1.94 -4.59
C ASN A 47 -11.78 -1.92 -3.63
N ALA A 48 -11.99 -1.68 -2.33
CA ALA A 48 -10.94 -1.74 -1.31
C ALA A 48 -10.29 -3.13 -1.26
N ILE A 49 -11.09 -4.20 -1.35
CA ILE A 49 -10.58 -5.58 -1.35
C ILE A 49 -9.68 -5.84 -2.55
N ASN A 50 -10.10 -5.41 -3.75
CA ASN A 50 -9.31 -5.59 -4.96
C ASN A 50 -7.99 -4.79 -4.90
N GLN A 51 -8.03 -3.58 -4.34
CA GLN A 51 -6.83 -2.77 -4.10
C GLN A 51 -5.89 -3.48 -3.12
N ALA A 52 -6.39 -3.90 -1.96
CA ALA A 52 -5.60 -4.61 -0.96
C ALA A 52 -4.86 -5.83 -1.56
N LYS A 53 -5.55 -6.62 -2.38
CA LYS A 53 -4.93 -7.76 -3.08
C LYS A 53 -3.77 -7.33 -4.00
N GLN A 54 -3.97 -6.29 -4.79
CA GLN A 54 -2.97 -5.79 -5.75
C GLN A 54 -1.73 -5.21 -5.06
N PHE A 55 -1.93 -4.40 -4.01
CA PHE A 55 -0.82 -3.85 -3.23
C PHE A 55 -0.07 -4.93 -2.44
N ASN A 56 -0.79 -5.90 -1.87
CA ASN A 56 -0.17 -7.00 -1.12
C ASN A 56 0.72 -7.89 -2.00
N GLN A 57 0.32 -8.12 -3.26
CA GLN A 57 1.15 -8.83 -4.23
C GLN A 57 2.44 -8.07 -4.59
N THR A 58 2.47 -6.74 -4.42
CA THR A 58 3.58 -5.89 -4.85
C THR A 58 4.59 -5.65 -3.72
N VAL A 59 4.12 -5.23 -2.55
CA VAL A 59 5.00 -4.82 -1.44
C VAL A 59 4.84 -5.63 -0.16
N THR A 60 3.90 -6.58 -0.11
CA THR A 60 3.55 -7.33 1.10
C THR A 60 3.13 -6.40 2.24
N LEU A 61 1.82 -6.31 2.47
CA LEU A 61 1.27 -5.45 3.51
C LEU A 61 1.42 -6.12 4.86
N THR A 62 1.71 -5.33 5.89
CA THR A 62 1.72 -5.79 7.29
C THR A 62 0.49 -5.31 8.06
N GLY A 63 -0.18 -4.27 7.56
CA GLY A 63 -1.36 -3.69 8.20
C GLY A 63 -2.32 -3.06 7.22
N LEU A 64 -3.56 -2.87 7.69
CA LEU A 64 -4.62 -2.15 7.00
C LEU A 64 -5.17 -1.07 7.92
N ALA A 65 -5.39 0.13 7.39
CA ALA A 65 -6.11 1.20 8.05
C ALA A 65 -7.38 1.50 7.27
N LEU A 66 -8.54 1.24 7.88
CA LEU A 66 -9.85 1.59 7.31
C LEU A 66 -10.27 2.97 7.81
N THR A 67 -10.60 3.85 6.88
CA THR A 67 -11.00 5.24 7.15
C THR A 67 -12.45 5.47 6.73
N LYS A 68 -13.05 6.58 7.20
CA LYS A 68 -14.43 7.01 6.89
C LYS A 68 -15.52 6.01 7.30
N LEU A 69 -15.32 5.32 8.42
CA LEU A 69 -16.31 4.42 9.02
C LEU A 69 -17.53 5.15 9.57
N ASP A 70 -17.42 6.45 9.79
CA ASP A 70 -18.45 7.35 10.31
C ASP A 70 -19.47 7.82 9.27
N GLY A 71 -19.21 7.57 7.98
CA GLY A 71 -20.00 8.10 6.85
C GLY A 71 -20.75 7.06 6.01
N THR A 72 -20.93 5.83 6.49
CA THR A 72 -21.69 4.77 5.79
C THR A 72 -23.16 4.75 6.15
#